data_AF-A0A8S3FRK4-F1
#
_entry.id   AF-A0A8S3FRK4-F1
#
_cell.length_a   1.000
_cell.length_b   1.000
_cell.length_c   1.000
_cell.angle_alpha   90.00
_cell.angle_beta   90.00
_cell.angle_gamma   90.00
#
_symmetry.space_group_name_H-M   'P 1'
#
loop_
_entity.id
_entity.type
_entity.pdbx_description
1 polymer ?
#
loop_
_entity_poly.entity_id
_entity_poly.type
_entity_poly.pdbx_seq_one_letter_code
_entity_poly.pdbx_strand_id
1 'polypeptide(L)'
;ETIPQKNFPLVHVLTSKTEADELQKNEPFNFEKTIKFLTDPHSAHLLDRRIRICQKLCRYYQNGFIIKDLNHLMKILNILGDLCQQQPNYIDAFVQILQHCSKPFLLDKATDGEIYSSALVAFYSDYGYLLRIPIKRIQKCILETLFKSIQSSNKSPVPYDDYDSLKPTTVEYLLRTQRNSDLCETLVKTLSLVENDLSLRILIIKLLQALAAKHPECIAKMLTQDCVNRLVLRMNDPDSTGEPVLVIFKYINVLIGKLE
;
A
#
# COMPACT_ATOMS: atom_id res chain seq x y z
N GLU A 1 42.75 37.54 52.60
CA GLU A 1 42.36 36.41 51.72
C GLU A 1 41.10 36.80 50.98
N THR A 2 41.22 37.09 49.69
CA THR A 2 40.15 37.61 48.84
C THR A 2 39.48 36.48 48.09
N ILE A 3 38.19 36.28 48.34
CA ILE A 3 37.30 35.33 47.66
C ILE A 3 37.03 35.84 46.23
N PRO A 4 37.24 35.06 45.16
CA PRO A 4 36.88 35.51 43.82
C PRO A 4 35.39 35.29 43.57
N GLN A 5 34.66 36.38 43.36
CA GLN A 5 33.31 36.35 42.78
C GLN A 5 33.39 35.88 41.33
N LYS A 6 32.78 34.72 41.04
CA LYS A 6 32.68 34.17 39.69
C LYS A 6 31.45 34.77 39.02
N ASN A 7 31.65 35.74 38.14
CA ASN A 7 30.61 36.24 37.24
C ASN A 7 30.21 35.14 36.26
N PHE A 8 28.99 34.63 36.38
CA PHE A 8 28.38 33.78 35.34
C PHE A 8 27.75 34.69 34.28
N PRO A 9 27.99 34.48 32.98
CA PRO A 9 27.21 35.17 31.96
C PRO A 9 25.80 34.57 31.93
N LEU A 10 24.79 35.43 32.12
CA LEU A 10 23.40 35.11 31.79
C LEU A 10 23.31 34.90 30.27
N VAL A 11 23.30 33.64 29.82
CA VAL A 11 22.92 33.33 28.44
C VAL A 11 21.40 33.34 28.39
N HIS A 12 20.85 34.44 27.87
CA HIS A 12 19.47 34.50 27.39
C HIS A 12 19.33 33.47 26.27
N VAL A 13 18.80 32.27 26.58
CA VAL A 13 18.41 31.30 25.56
C VAL A 13 17.16 31.83 24.87
N LEU A 14 17.39 32.58 23.78
CA LEU A 14 16.37 32.88 22.80
C LEU A 14 16.03 31.58 22.07
N THR A 15 14.81 31.10 22.27
CA THR A 15 14.22 29.96 21.58
C THR A 15 14.29 30.14 20.06
N SER A 16 15.21 29.45 19.40
CA SER A 16 15.13 29.19 17.97
C SER A 16 14.17 28.00 17.76
N LYS A 17 13.09 28.24 17.01
CA LYS A 17 12.06 27.24 16.65
C LYS A 17 12.57 26.15 15.69
N THR A 18 13.87 25.97 15.57
CA THR A 18 14.50 25.11 14.55
C THR A 18 15.07 23.82 15.14
N GLU A 19 15.36 23.78 16.44
CA GLU A 19 15.93 22.58 17.11
C GLU A 19 14.86 21.59 17.60
N ALA A 20 13.59 21.99 17.65
CA ALA A 20 12.49 21.14 18.12
C ALA A 20 12.06 20.05 17.12
N ASP A 21 12.43 20.19 15.84
CA ASP A 21 12.10 19.21 14.79
C ASP A 21 13.18 18.14 14.60
N GLU A 22 14.42 18.37 15.05
CA GLU A 22 15.52 17.40 14.91
C GLU A 22 15.62 16.40 16.09
N LEU A 23 14.90 16.63 17.18
CA LEU A 23 14.90 15.78 18.39
C LEU A 23 13.77 14.70 18.41
N GLN A 24 13.02 14.50 17.33
CA GLN A 24 12.02 13.42 17.22
C GLN A 24 12.53 12.13 16.52
N LYS A 25 13.84 11.97 16.35
CA LYS A 25 14.41 10.63 16.15
C LYS A 25 14.53 9.99 17.52
N ASN A 26 13.61 9.08 17.90
CA ASN A 26 13.84 7.92 18.78
C ASN A 26 12.57 7.33 19.43
N GLU A 27 11.36 7.91 19.27
CA GLU A 27 10.15 7.22 19.72
C GLU A 27 9.51 6.39 18.60
N PRO A 28 9.19 5.11 18.85
CA PRO A 28 8.51 4.28 17.86
C PRO A 28 7.15 4.86 17.52
N PHE A 29 6.77 4.77 16.23
CA PHE A 29 5.44 5.19 15.80
C PHE A 29 4.36 4.38 16.54
N ASN A 30 3.49 5.06 17.28
CA ASN A 30 2.47 4.40 18.07
C ASN A 30 1.18 4.21 17.26
N PHE A 31 1.01 3.01 16.71
CA PHE A 31 -0.18 2.62 15.96
C PHE A 31 -1.46 2.66 16.79
N GLU A 32 -1.42 2.19 18.03
CA GLU A 32 -2.62 2.12 18.88
C GLU A 32 -3.19 3.51 19.19
N LYS A 33 -2.31 4.45 19.56
CA LYS A 33 -2.68 5.86 19.76
C LYS A 33 -3.22 6.47 18.46
N THR A 34 -2.61 6.15 17.32
CA THR A 34 -3.06 6.64 16.01
C THR A 34 -4.44 6.10 15.66
N ILE A 35 -4.66 4.80 15.77
CA ILE A 35 -5.95 4.14 15.53
C ILE A 35 -7.02 4.75 16.43
N LYS A 36 -6.74 4.86 17.74
CA LYS A 36 -7.67 5.48 18.70
C LYS A 36 -8.00 6.93 18.33
N PHE A 37 -7.01 7.70 17.89
CA PHE A 37 -7.22 9.10 17.50
C PHE A 37 -8.01 9.24 16.20
N LEU A 38 -7.89 8.30 15.25
CA LEU A 38 -8.67 8.32 14.02
C LEU A 38 -10.13 7.89 14.24
N THR A 39 -10.39 7.03 15.22
CA THR A 39 -11.75 6.50 15.51
C THR A 39 -12.51 7.23 16.60
N ASP A 40 -11.83 7.97 17.48
CA ASP A 40 -12.47 8.68 18.60
C ASP A 40 -13.43 9.80 18.13
N PRO A 41 -14.74 9.72 18.41
CA PRO A 41 -15.70 10.75 18.01
C PRO A 41 -15.32 12.16 18.48
N HIS A 42 -14.70 12.29 19.65
CA HIS A 42 -14.32 13.59 20.21
C HIS A 42 -13.21 14.27 19.42
N SER A 43 -12.44 13.55 18.62
CA SER A 43 -11.40 14.13 17.76
C SER A 43 -11.83 14.28 16.30
N ALA A 44 -13.09 13.96 15.96
CA ALA A 44 -13.59 14.02 14.58
C ALA A 44 -13.52 15.43 13.96
N HIS A 45 -13.61 16.47 14.79
CA HIS A 45 -13.50 17.86 14.35
C HIS A 45 -12.05 18.29 14.06
N LEU A 46 -11.04 17.52 14.49
CA LEU A 46 -9.62 17.84 14.36
C LEU A 46 -9.02 17.31 13.05
N LEU A 47 -9.65 17.62 11.92
CA LEU A 47 -9.31 17.07 10.59
C LEU A 47 -7.84 17.25 10.23
N ASP A 48 -7.32 18.47 10.34
CA ASP A 48 -5.93 18.77 10.02
C ASP A 48 -4.96 17.95 10.88
N ARG A 49 -5.28 17.76 12.16
CA ARG A 49 -4.44 16.98 13.07
C ARG A 49 -4.45 15.50 12.71
N ARG A 50 -5.61 14.95 12.33
CA ARG A 50 -5.74 13.57 11.86
C ARG A 50 -4.96 13.33 10.57
N ILE A 51 -5.08 14.22 9.60
CA ILE A 51 -4.32 14.19 8.35
C ILE A 51 -2.80 14.27 8.63
N ARG A 52 -2.36 15.17 9.52
CA ARG A 52 -0.94 15.28 9.90
C ARG A 52 -0.38 14.01 10.52
N ILE A 53 -1.18 13.25 11.28
CA ILE A 53 -0.72 11.96 11.84
C ILE A 53 -0.54 10.92 10.73
N CYS A 54 -1.43 10.87 9.74
CA CYS A 54 -1.25 10.03 8.56
C CYS A 54 0.03 10.39 7.79
N GLN A 55 0.31 11.68 7.63
CA GLN A 55 1.57 12.14 7.02
C GLN A 55 2.79 11.78 7.87
N LYS A 56 2.68 11.85 9.21
CA LYS A 56 3.73 11.41 10.12
C LYS A 56 4.03 9.92 9.95
N LEU A 57 3.02 9.08 9.75
CA LEU A 57 3.20 7.65 9.44
C LEU A 57 4.06 7.46 8.19
N CYS A 58 3.74 8.15 7.09
CA CYS A 58 4.53 8.07 5.86
C CYS A 58 5.99 8.52 6.04
N ARG A 59 6.22 9.62 6.79
CA ARG A 59 7.57 10.11 7.08
C ARG A 59 8.37 9.13 7.94
N TYR A 60 7.73 8.53 8.94
CA TYR A 60 8.36 7.55 9.81
C TYR A 60 8.77 6.29 9.03
N TYR A 61 7.89 5.80 8.13
CA TYR A 61 8.15 4.63 7.29
C TYR A 61 8.60 5.01 5.87
N GLN A 62 9.44 6.05 5.75
CA GLN A 62 9.90 6.55 4.45
C GLN A 62 10.66 5.50 3.63
N ASN A 63 11.28 4.50 4.26
CA ASN A 63 12.03 3.45 3.57
C ASN A 63 11.21 2.16 3.32
N GLY A 64 10.00 2.08 3.86
CA GLY A 64 9.15 0.89 3.80
C GLY A 64 8.57 0.54 5.17
N PHE A 65 7.46 -0.19 5.17
CA PHE A 65 6.82 -0.64 6.41
C PHE A 65 7.48 -1.90 6.95
N ILE A 66 7.61 -2.00 8.27
CA ILE A 66 8.14 -3.21 8.91
C ILE A 66 7.06 -4.29 8.89
N ILE A 67 7.44 -5.53 8.56
CA ILE A 67 6.49 -6.64 8.38
C ILE A 67 5.65 -6.93 9.64
N LYS A 68 6.24 -6.74 10.83
CA LYS A 68 5.56 -6.93 12.12
C LYS A 68 4.39 -5.96 12.33
N ASP A 69 4.42 -4.81 11.67
CA ASP A 69 3.46 -3.73 11.85
C ASP A 69 2.30 -3.79 10.85
N LEU A 70 2.31 -4.74 9.89
CA LEU A 70 1.34 -4.77 8.78
C LEU A 70 -0.11 -4.92 9.22
N ASN A 71 -0.37 -5.66 10.29
CA ASN A 71 -1.72 -5.77 10.84
C ASN A 71 -2.24 -4.42 11.35
N HIS A 72 -1.37 -3.60 11.94
CA HIS A 72 -1.73 -2.26 12.38
C HIS A 72 -1.89 -1.30 11.21
N LEU A 73 -1.01 -1.39 10.21
CA LEU A 73 -1.13 -0.64 8.97
C LEU A 73 -2.47 -0.92 8.29
N MET A 74 -2.84 -2.19 8.13
CA MET A 74 -4.11 -2.57 7.49
C MET A 74 -5.32 -2.03 8.25
N LYS A 75 -5.31 -2.04 9.60
CA LYS A 75 -6.35 -1.39 10.41
C LYS A 75 -6.48 0.11 10.08
N ILE A 76 -5.37 0.82 9.94
CA ILE A 76 -5.38 2.23 9.55
C ILE A 76 -5.95 2.40 8.13
N LEU A 77 -5.56 1.56 7.16
CA LEU A 77 -6.08 1.62 5.79
C LEU A 77 -7.61 1.41 5.76
N ASN A 78 -8.12 0.45 6.52
CA ASN A 78 -9.56 0.20 6.63
C ASN A 78 -10.31 1.41 7.21
N ILE A 79 -9.80 1.99 8.31
CA ILE A 79 -10.37 3.21 8.91
C ILE A 79 -10.38 4.37 7.90
N LEU A 80 -9.28 4.56 7.16
CA LEU A 80 -9.20 5.58 6.13
C LEU A 80 -10.14 5.31 4.95
N GLY A 81 -10.40 4.04 4.63
CA GLY A 81 -11.40 3.65 3.63
C GLY A 81 -12.81 4.11 3.97
N ASP A 82 -13.20 4.00 5.24
CA ASP A 82 -14.48 4.52 5.73
C ASP A 82 -14.49 6.06 5.79
N LEU A 83 -13.41 6.66 6.32
CA LEU A 83 -13.29 8.11 6.46
C LEU A 83 -13.30 8.83 5.11
N CYS A 84 -12.67 8.28 4.06
CA CYS A 84 -12.64 8.91 2.74
C CYS A 84 -14.02 8.97 2.07
N GLN A 85 -14.92 8.02 2.39
CA GLN A 85 -16.28 8.03 1.87
C GLN A 85 -17.13 9.12 2.54
N GLN A 86 -16.83 9.45 3.79
CA GLN A 86 -17.53 10.49 4.56
C GLN A 86 -16.92 11.88 4.33
N GLN A 87 -15.59 11.95 4.22
CA GLN A 87 -14.81 13.18 4.20
C GLN A 87 -13.67 13.06 3.17
N PRO A 88 -13.86 13.63 1.96
CA PRO A 88 -12.88 13.54 0.87
C PRO A 88 -11.48 14.08 1.19
N ASN A 89 -11.32 14.92 2.22
CA ASN A 89 -10.04 15.48 2.67
C ASN A 89 -9.01 14.39 3.05
N TYR A 90 -9.45 13.18 3.41
CA TYR A 90 -8.54 12.07 3.72
C TYR A 90 -7.95 11.39 2.47
N ILE A 91 -8.51 11.62 1.28
CA ILE A 91 -8.12 10.89 0.05
C ILE A 91 -6.62 11.06 -0.23
N ASP A 92 -6.08 12.28 -0.11
CA ASP A 92 -4.66 12.53 -0.35
C ASP A 92 -3.76 11.79 0.64
N ALA A 93 -4.12 11.83 1.92
CA ALA A 93 -3.38 11.13 2.96
C ALA A 93 -3.43 9.61 2.77
N PHE A 94 -4.59 9.08 2.40
CA PHE A 94 -4.76 7.65 2.16
C PHE A 94 -3.97 7.19 0.93
N VAL A 95 -4.04 7.93 -0.18
CA VAL A 95 -3.24 7.67 -1.39
C VAL A 95 -1.75 7.69 -1.09
N GLN A 96 -1.26 8.63 -0.27
CA GLN A 96 0.15 8.67 0.13
C GLN A 96 0.56 7.41 0.90
N ILE A 97 -0.26 6.92 1.83
CA ILE A 97 0.03 5.67 2.56
C ILE A 97 0.03 4.47 1.60
N LEU A 98 -0.96 4.36 0.72
CA LEU A 98 -1.05 3.29 -0.29
C LEU A 98 0.17 3.28 -1.24
N GLN A 99 0.69 4.45 -1.61
CA GLN A 99 1.91 4.54 -2.41
C GLN A 99 3.14 4.03 -1.65
N HIS A 100 3.20 4.18 -0.32
CA HIS A 100 4.30 3.62 0.47
C HIS A 100 4.29 2.09 0.50
N CYS A 101 3.13 1.46 0.33
CA CYS A 101 3.02 0.01 0.21
C CYS A 101 3.64 -0.56 -1.09
N SER A 102 4.13 0.28 -2.02
CA SER A 102 4.87 -0.20 -3.19
C SER A 102 6.36 -0.45 -2.90
N LYS A 103 6.85 -0.04 -1.73
CA LYS A 103 8.22 -0.28 -1.28
C LYS A 103 8.35 -1.70 -0.70
N PRO A 104 9.54 -2.30 -0.71
CA PRO A 104 9.77 -3.56 0.00
C PRO A 104 9.38 -3.43 1.48
N PHE A 105 8.81 -4.48 2.05
CA PHE A 105 8.60 -4.55 3.49
C PHE A 105 9.93 -4.81 4.19
N LEU A 106 10.09 -4.29 5.40
CA LEU A 106 11.33 -4.36 6.15
C LEU A 106 11.27 -5.45 7.21
N LEU A 107 12.39 -6.13 7.40
CA LEU A 107 12.62 -7.17 8.38
C LEU A 107 13.58 -6.63 9.45
N ASP A 108 13.21 -6.71 10.73
CA ASP A 108 14.13 -6.38 11.83
C ASP A 108 15.13 -7.53 12.02
N LYS A 109 14.67 -8.77 11.83
CA LYS A 109 15.45 -9.99 11.95
C LYS A 109 15.27 -10.85 10.70
N ALA A 110 16.29 -11.63 10.36
CA ALA A 110 16.22 -12.57 9.23
C ALA A 110 15.05 -13.56 9.36
N THR A 111 14.69 -13.94 10.59
CA THR A 111 13.58 -14.86 10.90
C THR A 111 12.19 -14.24 10.70
N ASP A 112 12.08 -12.90 10.61
CA ASP A 112 10.79 -12.22 10.53
C ASP A 112 10.01 -12.59 9.27
N GLY A 113 10.71 -12.90 8.17
CA GLY A 113 10.08 -13.33 6.92
C GLY A 113 9.30 -14.64 7.06
N GLU A 114 9.69 -15.52 7.99
CA GLU A 114 8.94 -16.76 8.26
C GLU A 114 7.86 -16.51 9.31
N ILE A 115 8.20 -15.82 10.40
CA ILE A 115 7.29 -15.54 11.53
C ILE A 115 6.05 -14.77 11.06
N TYR A 116 6.23 -13.76 10.21
CA TYR A 116 5.15 -12.87 9.76
C TYR A 116 4.64 -13.18 8.36
N SER A 117 5.00 -14.35 7.80
CA SER A 117 4.56 -14.78 6.47
C SER A 117 3.03 -14.78 6.35
N SER A 118 2.32 -15.34 7.33
CA SER A 118 0.85 -15.37 7.35
C SER A 118 0.23 -13.97 7.45
N ALA A 119 0.83 -13.07 8.23
CA ALA A 119 0.40 -11.68 8.32
C ALA A 119 0.56 -10.95 6.98
N LEU A 120 1.63 -11.22 6.23
CA LEU A 120 1.82 -10.62 4.91
C LEU A 120 0.87 -11.20 3.86
N VAL A 121 0.55 -12.51 3.91
CA VAL A 121 -0.50 -13.12 3.07
C VAL A 121 -1.86 -12.47 3.33
N ALA A 122 -2.22 -12.32 4.62
CA ALA A 122 -3.45 -11.65 5.02
C ALA A 122 -3.46 -10.19 4.56
N PHE A 123 -2.36 -9.47 4.74
CA PHE A 123 -2.20 -8.10 4.27
C PHE A 123 -2.51 -7.96 2.78
N TYR A 124 -1.97 -8.81 1.90
CA TYR A 124 -2.26 -8.71 0.46
C TYR A 124 -3.71 -9.05 0.11
N SER A 125 -4.32 -9.98 0.85
CA SER A 125 -5.74 -10.30 0.70
C SER A 125 -6.60 -9.09 1.05
N ASP A 126 -6.37 -8.49 2.22
CA ASP A 126 -7.06 -7.30 2.71
C ASP A 126 -6.78 -6.06 1.84
N TYR A 127 -5.55 -5.91 1.35
CA TYR A 127 -5.17 -4.83 0.44
C TYR A 127 -5.94 -4.91 -0.88
N GLY A 128 -6.17 -6.12 -1.40
CA GLY A 128 -7.05 -6.35 -2.54
C GLY A 128 -8.50 -5.95 -2.26
N TYR A 129 -9.01 -6.23 -1.06
CA TYR A 129 -10.38 -5.87 -0.65
C TYR A 129 -10.61 -4.35 -0.61
N LEU A 130 -9.58 -3.54 -0.40
CA LEU A 130 -9.69 -2.07 -0.47
C LEU A 130 -10.15 -1.55 -1.86
N LEU A 131 -10.05 -2.37 -2.93
CA LEU A 131 -10.60 -2.03 -4.25
C LEU A 131 -12.12 -1.85 -4.24
N ARG A 132 -12.82 -2.31 -3.20
CA ARG A 132 -14.28 -2.11 -3.04
C ARG A 132 -14.66 -0.67 -2.68
N ILE A 133 -13.70 0.14 -2.27
CA ILE A 133 -13.94 1.55 -1.96
C ILE A 133 -14.28 2.28 -3.27
N PRO A 134 -15.47 2.90 -3.41
CA PRO A 134 -15.96 3.45 -4.67
C PRO A 134 -15.34 4.82 -5.02
N ILE A 135 -14.04 4.95 -4.81
CA ILE A 135 -13.27 6.17 -5.07
C ILE A 135 -12.18 5.81 -6.09
N LYS A 136 -12.40 6.19 -7.35
CA LYS A 136 -11.53 5.84 -8.50
C LYS A 136 -10.05 6.12 -8.26
N ARG A 137 -9.73 7.24 -7.60
CA ARG A 137 -8.34 7.62 -7.28
C ARG A 137 -7.67 6.61 -6.34
N ILE A 138 -8.39 6.10 -5.36
CA ILE A 138 -7.91 5.08 -4.41
C ILE A 138 -7.75 3.76 -5.16
N GLN A 139 -8.77 3.32 -5.91
CA GLN A 139 -8.71 2.06 -6.67
C GLN A 139 -7.54 2.03 -7.66
N LYS A 140 -7.36 3.13 -8.42
CA LYS A 140 -6.23 3.28 -9.35
C LYS A 140 -4.88 3.22 -8.60
N CYS A 141 -4.75 3.91 -7.47
CA CYS A 141 -3.54 3.88 -6.66
C CYS A 141 -3.21 2.48 -6.15
N ILE A 142 -4.21 1.73 -5.68
CA ILE A 142 -4.03 0.34 -5.21
C ILE A 142 -3.46 -0.53 -6.34
N LEU A 143 -4.09 -0.48 -7.53
CA LEU A 143 -3.65 -1.26 -8.69
C LEU A 143 -2.23 -0.87 -9.11
N GLU A 144 -1.92 0.43 -9.19
CA GLU A 144 -0.59 0.92 -9.53
C GLU A 144 0.47 0.49 -8.50
N THR A 145 0.15 0.53 -7.20
CA THR A 145 1.04 0.04 -6.14
C THR A 145 1.33 -1.46 -6.30
N LEU A 146 0.30 -2.27 -6.55
CA LEU A 146 0.45 -3.71 -6.78
C LEU A 146 1.29 -3.99 -8.03
N PHE A 147 1.06 -3.28 -9.13
CA PHE A 147 1.91 -3.39 -10.33
C PHE A 147 3.38 -3.09 -10.03
N LYS A 148 3.65 -2.00 -9.32
CA LYS A 148 5.02 -1.61 -8.96
C LYS A 148 5.68 -2.70 -8.12
N SER A 149 4.95 -3.33 -7.20
CA SER A 149 5.50 -4.41 -6.38
C SER A 149 5.89 -5.65 -7.21
N ILE A 150 5.15 -5.94 -8.29
CA ILE A 150 5.45 -7.06 -9.21
C ILE A 150 6.60 -6.73 -10.17
N GLN A 151 6.65 -5.49 -10.63
CA GLN A 151 7.64 -5.02 -11.61
C GLN A 151 8.95 -4.57 -10.99
N SER A 152 8.99 -4.34 -9.68
CA SER A 152 10.20 -3.91 -8.98
C SER A 152 11.32 -4.89 -9.32
N SER A 153 12.40 -4.38 -9.90
CA SER A 153 13.60 -5.20 -10.11
C SER A 153 14.25 -5.47 -8.74
N ASN A 154 14.98 -6.57 -8.59
CA ASN A 154 15.76 -6.87 -7.38
C ASN A 154 16.83 -5.81 -7.05
N LYS A 155 16.98 -4.75 -7.85
CA LYS A 155 17.79 -3.59 -7.52
C LYS A 155 17.00 -2.72 -6.54
N SER A 156 17.27 -2.88 -5.24
CA SER A 156 16.87 -1.88 -4.25
C SER A 156 17.40 -0.52 -4.72
N PRO A 157 16.53 0.49 -4.94
CA PRO A 157 16.98 1.83 -5.32
C PRO A 157 17.73 2.53 -4.17
N VAL A 158 17.73 1.94 -2.98
CA VAL A 158 18.33 2.46 -1.76
C VAL A 158 19.50 1.55 -1.37
N PRO A 159 20.73 2.09 -1.20
CA PRO A 159 21.86 1.36 -0.66
C PRO A 159 21.50 0.66 0.66
N TYR A 160 22.05 -0.52 0.92
CA TYR A 160 21.74 -1.28 2.16
C TYR A 160 22.02 -0.49 3.45
N ASP A 161 22.92 0.49 3.40
CA ASP A 161 23.31 1.33 4.54
C ASP A 161 22.21 2.31 5.00
N ASP A 162 21.21 2.61 4.16
CA ASP A 162 20.15 3.59 4.43
C ASP A 162 18.93 2.99 5.18
N TYR A 163 18.93 1.69 5.48
CA TYR A 163 17.78 1.01 6.12
C TYR A 163 17.83 0.92 7.64
N ASP A 164 18.66 1.72 8.33
CA ASP A 164 18.75 1.72 9.80
C ASP A 164 18.91 0.29 10.38
N SER A 165 19.78 -0.53 9.78
CA SER A 165 20.01 -1.97 10.08
C SER A 165 18.89 -2.96 9.71
N LEU A 166 17.78 -2.49 9.16
CA LEU A 166 16.68 -3.33 8.67
C LEU A 166 17.00 -3.94 7.30
N LYS A 167 16.43 -5.11 7.00
CA LYS A 167 16.61 -5.77 5.71
C LYS A 167 15.32 -5.73 4.88
N PRO A 168 15.36 -5.29 3.61
CA PRO A 168 14.18 -5.34 2.75
C PRO A 168 13.86 -6.78 2.34
N THR A 169 12.57 -7.08 2.18
CA THR A 169 12.10 -8.33 1.55
C THR A 169 12.51 -8.37 0.07
N THR A 170 12.78 -9.57 -0.44
CA THR A 170 13.04 -9.77 -1.87
C THR A 170 11.76 -9.70 -2.69
N VAL A 171 11.88 -9.35 -3.97
CA VAL A 171 10.73 -9.33 -4.90
C VAL A 171 10.13 -10.72 -5.03
N GLU A 172 10.96 -11.76 -5.11
CA GLU A 172 10.51 -13.16 -5.16
C GLU A 172 9.68 -13.53 -3.94
N TYR A 173 10.09 -13.11 -2.74
CA TYR A 173 9.32 -13.35 -1.52
C TYR A 173 7.95 -12.64 -1.56
N LEU A 174 7.89 -11.40 -2.04
CA LEU A 174 6.62 -10.66 -2.18
C LEU A 174 5.69 -11.32 -3.21
N LEU A 175 6.22 -11.70 -4.38
CA LEU A 175 5.46 -12.37 -5.44
C LEU A 175 4.90 -13.71 -4.96
N ARG A 176 5.71 -14.52 -4.28
CA ARG A 176 5.27 -15.77 -3.64
C ARG A 176 4.14 -15.52 -2.65
N THR A 177 4.21 -14.43 -1.89
CA THR A 177 3.21 -14.09 -0.89
C THR A 177 1.91 -13.60 -1.53
N GLN A 178 1.98 -12.78 -2.58
CA GLN A 178 0.82 -12.36 -3.38
C GLN A 178 0.13 -13.57 -4.04
N ARG A 179 0.90 -14.50 -4.61
CA ARG A 179 0.37 -15.75 -5.16
C ARG A 179 -0.41 -16.56 -4.12
N ASN A 180 0.11 -16.63 -2.89
CA ASN A 180 -0.51 -17.41 -1.83
C ASN A 180 -1.74 -16.71 -1.20
N SER A 181 -1.88 -15.39 -1.37
CA SER A 181 -3.04 -14.60 -0.91
C SER A 181 -4.29 -14.74 -1.78
N ASP A 182 -5.43 -14.22 -1.32
CA ASP A 182 -6.70 -14.19 -2.06
C ASP A 182 -6.77 -13.03 -3.09
N LEU A 183 -5.62 -12.42 -3.40
CA LEU A 183 -5.55 -11.24 -4.26
C LEU A 183 -6.06 -11.53 -5.68
N CYS A 184 -5.71 -12.67 -6.27
CA CYS A 184 -6.14 -13.02 -7.63
C CYS A 184 -7.66 -13.16 -7.71
N GLU A 185 -8.24 -13.87 -6.74
CA GLU A 185 -9.66 -14.11 -6.61
C GLU A 185 -10.41 -12.78 -6.40
N THR A 186 -9.86 -11.91 -5.56
CA THR A 186 -10.43 -10.59 -5.28
C THR A 186 -10.39 -9.68 -6.50
N LEU A 187 -9.30 -9.70 -7.27
CA LEU A 187 -9.19 -8.95 -8.53
C LEU A 187 -10.23 -9.41 -9.56
N VAL A 188 -10.43 -10.72 -9.73
CA VAL A 188 -11.47 -11.25 -10.64
C VAL A 188 -12.86 -10.83 -10.19
N LYS A 189 -13.18 -10.91 -8.89
CA LYS A 189 -14.47 -10.44 -8.35
C LYS A 189 -14.67 -8.95 -8.56
N THR A 190 -13.60 -8.16 -8.45
CA THR A 190 -13.63 -6.70 -8.61
C THR A 190 -13.98 -6.29 -10.05
N LEU A 191 -13.71 -7.13 -11.06
CA LEU A 191 -14.13 -6.85 -12.44
C LEU A 191 -15.64 -6.55 -12.55
N SER A 192 -16.47 -7.21 -11.74
CA SER A 192 -17.91 -6.92 -11.70
C SER A 192 -18.29 -5.62 -10.98
N LEU A 193 -17.42 -5.12 -10.10
CA LEU A 193 -17.65 -3.84 -9.42
C LEU A 193 -17.30 -2.64 -10.31
N VAL A 194 -16.42 -2.85 -11.31
CA VAL A 194 -15.94 -1.81 -12.22
C VAL A 194 -16.45 -2.01 -13.65
N GLU A 195 -17.62 -2.64 -13.82
CA GLU A 195 -18.19 -2.93 -15.14
C GLU A 195 -18.38 -1.67 -15.99
N ASN A 196 -18.65 -0.52 -15.39
CA ASN A 196 -18.83 0.73 -16.14
C ASN A 196 -17.54 1.57 -16.23
N ASP A 197 -16.43 1.13 -15.63
CA ASP A 197 -15.13 1.82 -15.69
C ASP A 197 -14.10 1.00 -16.46
N LEU A 198 -14.08 1.22 -17.78
CA LEU A 198 -13.13 0.59 -18.70
C LEU A 198 -11.66 0.81 -18.27
N SER A 199 -11.32 1.99 -17.74
CA SER A 199 -9.95 2.30 -17.34
C SER A 199 -9.49 1.41 -16.19
N LEU A 200 -10.32 1.26 -15.16
CA LEU A 200 -10.01 0.37 -14.02
C LEU A 200 -10.01 -1.09 -14.44
N ARG A 201 -10.95 -1.49 -15.31
CA ARG A 201 -11.02 -2.87 -15.81
C ARG A 201 -9.75 -3.28 -16.54
N ILE A 202 -9.24 -2.44 -17.44
CA ILE A 202 -7.98 -2.68 -18.16
C ILE A 202 -6.81 -2.82 -17.17
N LEU A 203 -6.75 -1.98 -16.14
CA LEU A 203 -5.71 -2.07 -15.11
C LEU A 203 -5.78 -3.39 -14.34
N ILE A 204 -6.98 -3.83 -13.93
CA ILE A 204 -7.18 -5.11 -13.25
C ILE A 204 -6.75 -6.27 -14.16
N ILE A 205 -7.18 -6.27 -15.43
CA ILE A 205 -6.81 -7.33 -16.38
C ILE A 205 -5.30 -7.40 -16.56
N LYS A 206 -4.63 -6.26 -16.78
CA LYS A 206 -3.17 -6.22 -16.88
C LYS A 206 -2.48 -6.76 -15.61
N LEU A 207 -3.09 -6.57 -14.44
CA LEU A 207 -2.50 -6.99 -13.16
C LEU A 207 -2.61 -8.50 -13.00
N LEU A 208 -3.79 -9.05 -13.31
CA LEU A 208 -4.03 -10.49 -13.40
C LEU A 208 -3.03 -11.14 -14.36
N GLN A 209 -2.80 -10.55 -15.53
CA GLN A 209 -1.79 -11.04 -16.48
C GLN A 209 -0.37 -11.00 -15.93
N ALA A 210 0.01 -9.91 -15.27
CA ALA A 210 1.34 -9.79 -14.67
C ALA A 210 1.56 -10.87 -13.60
N LEU A 211 0.56 -11.12 -12.77
CA LEU A 211 0.58 -12.19 -11.76
C LEU A 211 0.66 -13.59 -12.40
N ALA A 212 -0.21 -13.88 -13.38
CA ALA A 212 -0.17 -15.14 -14.13
C ALA A 212 1.14 -15.34 -14.90
N ALA A 213 1.80 -14.26 -15.30
CA ALA A 213 3.10 -14.32 -15.97
C ALA A 213 4.26 -14.67 -15.05
N LYS A 214 4.16 -14.34 -13.76
CA LYS A 214 5.16 -14.73 -12.77
C LYS A 214 4.87 -16.10 -12.14
N HIS A 215 3.59 -16.40 -11.92
CA HIS A 215 3.16 -17.61 -11.22
C HIS A 215 1.94 -18.24 -11.91
N PRO A 216 2.11 -19.38 -12.62
CA PRO A 216 1.00 -20.10 -13.25
C PRO A 216 -0.11 -20.51 -12.28
N GLU A 217 0.19 -20.72 -11.00
CA GLU A 217 -0.81 -21.11 -9.98
C GLU A 217 -1.87 -20.01 -9.75
N CYS A 218 -1.54 -18.75 -10.04
CA CYS A 218 -2.51 -17.66 -10.04
C CYS A 218 -3.64 -17.90 -11.05
N ILE A 219 -3.37 -18.61 -12.15
CA ILE A 219 -4.36 -18.94 -13.17
C ILE A 219 -5.44 -19.85 -12.58
N ALA A 220 -5.05 -20.90 -11.86
CA ALA A 220 -6.00 -21.80 -11.21
C ALA A 220 -6.95 -21.04 -10.28
N LYS A 221 -6.41 -20.13 -9.46
CA LYS A 221 -7.21 -19.23 -8.60
C LYS A 221 -8.17 -18.36 -9.39
N MET A 222 -7.73 -17.76 -10.50
CA MET A 222 -8.60 -16.98 -11.38
C MET A 222 -9.73 -17.83 -11.98
N LEU A 223 -9.45 -19.06 -12.42
CA LEU A 223 -10.45 -19.96 -12.99
C LEU A 223 -11.54 -20.32 -11.97
N THR A 224 -11.19 -20.55 -10.71
CA THR A 224 -12.19 -20.81 -9.64
C THR A 224 -13.18 -19.65 -9.45
N GLN A 225 -12.84 -18.44 -9.91
CA GLN A 225 -13.68 -17.24 -9.81
C GLN A 225 -14.37 -16.87 -11.13
N ASP A 226 -14.45 -17.82 -12.07
CA ASP A 226 -15.13 -17.65 -13.34
C ASP A 226 -14.54 -16.54 -14.22
N CYS A 227 -13.21 -16.35 -14.11
CA CYS A 227 -12.50 -15.28 -14.80
C CYS A 227 -12.73 -15.32 -16.32
N VAL A 228 -12.69 -16.50 -16.93
CA VAL A 228 -12.85 -16.66 -18.38
C VAL A 228 -14.20 -16.14 -18.84
N ASN A 229 -15.31 -16.58 -18.23
CA ASN A 229 -16.64 -16.14 -18.64
C ASN A 229 -16.82 -14.62 -18.45
N ARG A 230 -16.34 -14.07 -17.33
CA ARG A 230 -16.38 -12.61 -17.07
C ARG A 230 -15.64 -11.81 -18.14
N LEU A 231 -14.52 -12.32 -18.63
CA LEU A 231 -13.71 -11.67 -19.66
C LEU A 231 -14.32 -11.85 -21.05
N VAL A 232 -14.76 -13.06 -21.40
CA VAL A 232 -15.36 -13.41 -22.71
C VAL A 232 -16.63 -12.59 -22.97
N LEU A 233 -17.49 -12.41 -21.96
CA LEU A 233 -18.72 -11.63 -22.08
C LEU A 233 -18.50 -10.15 -22.44
N ARG A 234 -17.29 -9.64 -22.26
CA ARG A 234 -16.93 -8.23 -22.47
C ARG A 234 -15.90 -8.03 -23.58
N MET A 235 -15.62 -9.06 -24.39
CA MET A 235 -14.64 -8.98 -25.49
C MET A 235 -14.98 -7.94 -26.55
N ASN A 236 -16.26 -7.66 -26.74
CA ASN A 236 -16.78 -6.76 -27.76
C ASN A 236 -17.22 -5.40 -27.21
N ASP A 237 -16.96 -5.12 -25.93
CA ASP A 237 -17.26 -3.80 -25.36
C ASP A 237 -16.51 -2.73 -26.18
N PRO A 238 -17.12 -1.61 -26.59
CA PRO A 238 -16.43 -0.57 -27.35
C PRO A 238 -15.43 0.18 -26.45
N ASP A 239 -14.23 0.49 -26.97
CA ASP A 239 -13.32 1.39 -26.26
C ASP A 239 -13.91 2.82 -26.27
N SER A 240 -13.50 3.65 -25.31
CA SER A 240 -13.92 5.06 -25.23
C SER A 240 -13.58 5.91 -26.46
N THR A 241 -12.85 5.35 -27.43
CA THR A 241 -12.51 5.91 -28.74
C THR A 241 -13.42 5.46 -29.88
N GLY A 242 -14.37 4.54 -29.64
CA GLY A 242 -15.30 4.04 -30.66
C GLY A 242 -14.71 3.00 -31.63
N GLU A 243 -13.47 2.55 -31.42
CA GLU A 243 -12.89 1.46 -32.21
C GLU A 243 -13.17 0.08 -31.56
N PRO A 244 -13.45 -0.97 -32.36
CA PRO A 244 -13.63 -2.32 -31.84
C PRO A 244 -12.33 -2.83 -31.20
N VAL A 245 -12.48 -3.29 -29.96
CA VAL A 245 -11.45 -3.53 -28.96
C VAL A 245 -10.47 -4.66 -29.33
N LEU A 246 -9.29 -4.28 -29.81
CA LEU A 246 -8.11 -5.14 -29.88
C LEU A 246 -7.43 -5.33 -28.51
N VAL A 247 -7.74 -4.47 -27.54
CA VAL A 247 -7.04 -4.38 -26.26
C VAL A 247 -7.46 -5.52 -25.32
N ILE A 248 -8.77 -5.70 -25.09
CA ILE A 248 -9.28 -6.80 -24.26
C ILE A 248 -8.97 -8.16 -24.91
N PHE A 249 -9.12 -8.30 -26.24
CA PHE A 249 -8.78 -9.53 -26.96
C PHE A 249 -7.29 -9.91 -26.83
N LYS A 250 -6.37 -8.95 -27.04
CA LYS A 250 -4.93 -9.18 -26.85
C LYS A 250 -4.59 -9.57 -25.40
N TYR A 251 -5.31 -9.02 -24.43
CA TYR A 251 -5.06 -9.33 -23.03
C TYR A 251 -5.68 -10.67 -22.59
N ILE A 252 -6.85 -11.03 -23.10
CA ILE A 252 -7.48 -12.33 -22.85
C ILE A 252 -6.66 -13.46 -23.49
N ASN A 253 -6.15 -13.29 -24.71
CA ASN A 253 -5.35 -14.33 -25.38
C ASN A 253 -4.07 -14.69 -24.62
N VAL A 254 -3.48 -13.76 -23.87
CA VAL A 254 -2.32 -14.05 -23.02
C VAL A 254 -2.70 -14.81 -21.75
N LEU A 255 -3.92 -14.64 -21.25
CA LEU A 255 -4.45 -15.43 -20.13
C LEU A 255 -4.89 -16.81 -20.61
N ILE A 256 -5.60 -16.89 -21.75
CA ILE A 256 -6.10 -18.14 -22.34
C ILE A 256 -4.97 -18.98 -22.96
N GLY A 257 -4.02 -18.38 -23.67
CA GLY A 257 -2.87 -19.10 -24.22
C GLY A 257 -1.88 -19.63 -23.18
N LYS A 258 -2.13 -19.39 -21.89
CA LYS A 258 -1.43 -20.03 -20.75
C LYS A 258 -2.27 -21.10 -20.06
N LEU A 259 -3.49 -21.32 -20.53
CA LEU A 259 -4.36 -22.42 -20.10
C LEU A 259 -4.13 -23.71 -20.92
N GLU A 260 -3.54 -23.59 -22.11
CA GLU A 260 -3.04 -24.69 -22.94
C GLU A 260 -1.62 -25.09 -22.52
#